data_AF-K2FP21-F1
#
_entry.id   AF-K2FP21-F1
#
_cell.length_a   1.000
_cell.length_b   1.000
_cell.length_c   1.000
_cell.angle_alpha   90.00
_cell.angle_beta   90.00
_cell.angle_gamma   90.00
#
_symmetry.space_group_name_H-M   'P 1'
#
loop_
_entity.id
_entity.type
_entity.pdbx_description
1 polymer ?
#
loop_
_entity_poly.entity_id
_entity_poly.type
_entity_poly.pdbx_seq_one_letter_code
_entity_poly.pdbx_strand_id
1 'polypeptide(L)'
;GRRYNWAYLTDPEPHMNNRRMECGRGKGLGGSSLINGMCYIRGNAMDLEQWASLKGLEHWNYAQCLPYYKKAETRDIGGNDYHGDSGPV
;
A
#
# COMPACT_ATOMS: atom_id res chain seq x y z
N GLY A 1 -21.08 4.21 3.88
CA GLY A 1 -21.67 4.31 5.24
C GLY A 1 -20.55 4.42 6.28
N ARG A 2 -20.80 5.05 7.44
CA ARG A 2 -19.76 5.38 8.45
C ARG A 2 -19.49 4.30 9.51
N ARG A 3 -20.17 3.14 9.43
CA ARG A 3 -20.08 2.09 10.44
C ARG A 3 -18.66 1.51 10.57
N TYR A 4 -18.02 1.23 9.43
CA TYR A 4 -16.66 0.67 9.34
C TYR A 4 -15.68 1.61 8.64
N ASN A 5 -16.04 2.89 8.47
CA ASN A 5 -15.25 3.89 7.79
C ASN A 5 -15.27 5.18 8.62
N TRP A 6 -14.10 5.72 8.93
CA TRP A 6 -13.96 7.02 9.57
C TRP A 6 -14.57 8.17 8.74
N ALA A 7 -14.59 8.02 7.41
CA ALA A 7 -15.22 8.94 6.47
C ALA A 7 -14.80 10.40 6.69
N TYR A 8 -13.48 10.63 6.80
CA TYR A 8 -12.93 11.97 6.92
C TYR A 8 -13.30 12.81 5.70
N LEU A 9 -13.41 14.12 5.90
CA LEU A 9 -13.62 15.07 4.81
C LEU A 9 -12.40 15.98 4.73
N THR A 10 -11.93 16.25 3.51
CA THR A 10 -10.90 17.25 3.28
C THR A 10 -11.43 18.66 3.55
N ASP A 11 -10.50 19.61 3.70
CA ASP A 11 -10.82 21.00 3.47
C ASP A 11 -11.18 21.29 2.00
N PRO A 12 -11.83 22.43 1.70
CA PRO A 12 -12.18 22.78 0.34
C PRO A 12 -10.89 22.93 -0.48
N GLU A 13 -10.77 22.16 -1.56
CA GLU A 13 -9.57 22.19 -2.39
C GLU A 13 -9.71 23.27 -3.48
N PRO A 14 -8.88 24.34 -3.46
CA PRO A 14 -8.96 25.43 -4.42
C PRO A 14 -8.82 24.98 -5.87
N HIS A 15 -8.01 23.95 -6.12
CA HIS A 15 -7.77 23.44 -7.46
C HIS A 15 -8.81 22.41 -7.93
N MET A 16 -9.88 22.19 -7.14
CA MET A 16 -10.98 21.29 -7.48
C MET A 16 -12.34 21.92 -7.21
N ASN A 17 -12.54 23.17 -7.62
CA ASN A 17 -13.80 23.92 -7.45
C ASN A 17 -14.28 23.96 -5.98
N ASN A 18 -13.35 24.05 -5.03
CA ASN A 18 -13.63 24.05 -3.59
C ASN A 18 -14.41 22.81 -3.12
N ARG A 19 -14.33 21.68 -3.84
CA ARG A 19 -14.95 20.42 -3.39
C ARG A 19 -14.27 19.92 -2.12
N ARG A 20 -15.09 19.37 -1.22
CA ARG A 20 -14.63 18.54 -0.10
C ARG A 20 -14.78 17.07 -0.49
N MET A 21 -13.70 16.31 -0.39
CA MET A 21 -13.70 14.90 -0.76
C MET A 21 -13.75 14.00 0.47
N GLU A 22 -14.38 12.83 0.34
CA GLU A 22 -14.31 11.80 1.36
C GLU A 22 -12.98 11.05 1.28
N CYS A 23 -12.28 10.97 2.42
CA CYS A 23 -11.08 10.17 2.60
C CYS A 23 -11.42 8.93 3.43
N GLY A 24 -11.82 7.86 2.75
CA GLY A 24 -12.17 6.60 3.40
C GLY A 24 -10.98 5.99 4.16
N ARG A 25 -11.19 5.65 5.44
CA ARG A 25 -10.22 4.95 6.30
C ARG A 25 -10.94 3.93 7.14
N GLY A 26 -10.45 2.71 7.17
CA GLY A 26 -11.12 1.61 7.87
C GLY A 26 -11.20 1.85 9.38
N LYS A 27 -12.37 1.60 9.96
CA LYS A 27 -12.69 1.72 11.38
C LYS A 27 -13.09 0.35 11.93
N GLY A 28 -12.10 -0.43 12.34
CA GLY A 28 -12.28 -1.79 12.85
C GLY A 28 -10.96 -2.56 12.88
N LEU A 29 -11.02 -3.82 13.32
CA LEU A 29 -9.88 -4.73 13.26
C LEU A 29 -9.45 -4.94 11.80
N GLY A 30 -8.14 -4.90 11.53
CA GLY A 30 -7.58 -4.86 10.17
C GLY A 30 -7.45 -3.44 9.60
N GLY A 31 -8.10 -2.43 10.19
CA GLY A 31 -7.99 -1.05 9.72
C GLY A 31 -8.45 -0.90 8.27
N SER A 32 -7.67 -0.22 7.44
CA SER A 32 -8.07 0.04 6.05
C SER A 32 -8.07 -1.21 5.15
N SER A 33 -7.39 -2.30 5.53
CA SER A 33 -7.45 -3.55 4.74
C SER A 33 -8.85 -4.18 4.75
N LEU A 34 -9.67 -3.89 5.77
CA LEU A 34 -11.05 -4.36 5.87
C LEU A 34 -11.99 -3.78 4.79
N ILE A 35 -11.65 -2.63 4.22
CA ILE A 35 -12.52 -1.87 3.31
C ILE A 35 -11.85 -1.48 1.99
N ASN A 36 -10.65 -2.01 1.70
CA ASN A 36 -9.90 -1.66 0.50
C ASN A 36 -10.47 -2.36 -0.75
N GLY A 37 -9.96 -2.01 -1.92
CA GLY A 37 -10.32 -2.67 -3.19
C GLY A 37 -9.65 -4.02 -3.42
N MET A 38 -8.98 -4.59 -2.40
CA MET A 38 -8.25 -5.86 -2.45
C MET A 38 -7.14 -5.96 -3.49
N CYS A 39 -6.79 -4.86 -4.17
CA CYS A 39 -5.67 -4.83 -5.10
C CYS A 39 -4.33 -4.97 -4.35
N TYR A 40 -3.55 -5.98 -4.74
CA TYR A 40 -2.17 -6.14 -4.30
C TYR A 40 -1.23 -5.62 -5.39
N ILE A 41 -0.58 -4.49 -5.12
CA ILE A 41 0.36 -3.83 -6.03
C ILE A 41 1.62 -3.53 -5.21
N ARG A 42 2.77 -4.01 -5.69
CA ARG A 42 4.09 -3.69 -5.11
C ARG A 42 4.56 -2.33 -5.58
N GLY A 43 5.53 -1.74 -4.89
CA GLY A 43 6.18 -0.51 -5.38
C GLY A 43 6.95 -0.77 -6.68
N ASN A 44 6.97 0.22 -7.58
CA ASN A 44 7.85 0.16 -8.73
C ASN A 44 9.31 0.20 -8.25
N ALA A 45 10.21 -0.50 -8.95
CA ALA A 45 11.62 -0.51 -8.57
C ALA A 45 12.21 0.91 -8.44
N MET A 46 11.88 1.82 -9.37
CA MET A 46 12.37 3.20 -9.34
C MET A 46 11.81 4.02 -8.19
N ASP A 47 10.59 3.73 -7.70
CA ASP A 47 10.05 4.40 -6.51
C ASP A 47 10.89 4.03 -5.27
N LEU A 48 11.29 2.76 -5.18
CA LEU A 48 12.14 2.26 -4.09
C LEU A 48 13.59 2.76 -4.22
N GLU A 49 14.14 2.84 -5.43
CA GLU A 49 15.44 3.49 -5.65
C GLU A 49 15.40 4.97 -5.24
N GLN A 50 14.30 5.66 -5.53
CA GLN A 50 14.13 7.04 -5.08
C GLN A 50 14.10 7.13 -3.55
N TRP A 51 13.45 6.21 -2.85
CA TRP A 51 13.49 6.15 -1.39
C TRP A 51 14.91 5.91 -0.87
N ALA A 52 15.66 5.01 -1.50
CA ALA A 52 17.04 4.72 -1.12
C ALA A 52 18.00 5.92 -1.30
N SER A 53 17.62 6.91 -2.10
CA SER A 53 18.38 8.17 -2.21
C SER A 53 18.20 9.11 -1.01
N LEU A 54 17.18 8.88 -0.18
CA LEU A 54 16.90 9.69 1.00
C LEU A 54 17.72 9.20 2.20
N LYS A 55 18.29 10.16 2.94
CA LYS A 55 19.08 9.87 4.14
C LYS A 55 18.26 9.11 5.17
N GLY A 56 18.80 8.00 5.66
CA GLY A 56 18.16 7.08 6.61
C GLY A 56 17.27 6.01 5.97
N LEU A 57 17.10 6.03 4.63
CA LEU A 57 16.35 5.03 3.88
C LEU A 57 17.21 4.28 2.87
N GLU A 58 18.54 4.34 2.99
CA GLU A 58 19.51 3.78 2.03
C GLU A 58 19.30 2.27 1.78
N HIS A 59 18.65 1.59 2.73
CA HIS A 59 18.37 0.17 2.66
C HIS A 59 16.97 -0.21 2.15
N TRP A 60 16.21 0.75 1.60
CA TRP A 60 14.86 0.56 1.09
C TRP A 60 14.78 0.42 -0.44
N ASN A 61 15.89 0.13 -1.12
CA ASN A 61 15.87 -0.17 -2.55
C ASN A 61 15.12 -1.47 -2.88
N TYR A 62 14.84 -1.70 -4.16
CA TYR A 62 14.01 -2.83 -4.59
C TYR A 62 14.64 -4.18 -4.24
N ALA A 63 15.95 -4.32 -4.45
CA ALA A 63 16.67 -5.56 -4.19
C ALA A 63 16.60 -5.96 -2.71
N GLN A 64 16.66 -4.99 -1.79
CA GLN A 64 16.54 -5.25 -0.35
C GLN A 64 15.10 -5.50 0.10
N CYS A 65 14.11 -4.91 -0.57
CA CYS A 65 12.70 -5.17 -0.29
C CYS A 65 12.19 -6.50 -0.87
N LEU A 66 12.77 -7.00 -1.96
CA LEU A 66 12.29 -8.18 -2.68
C LEU A 66 12.11 -9.43 -1.81
N PRO A 67 13.06 -9.81 -0.92
CA PRO A 67 12.87 -10.96 -0.03
C PRO A 67 11.64 -10.81 0.89
N TYR A 68 11.32 -9.59 1.31
CA TYR A 68 10.16 -9.32 2.17
C TYR A 68 8.84 -9.35 1.40
N TYR A 69 8.84 -8.87 0.15
CA TYR A 69 7.69 -9.06 -0.74
C TYR A 69 7.39 -10.55 -0.96
N LYS A 70 8.42 -11.36 -1.22
CA LYS A 70 8.26 -12.81 -1.38
C LYS A 70 7.78 -13.48 -0.09
N LYS A 71 8.31 -13.07 1.07
CA LYS A 71 7.91 -13.62 2.37
C LYS A 71 6.45 -13.31 2.74
N ALA A 72 5.91 -12.19 2.27
CA ALA A 72 4.54 -11.77 2.57
C ALA A 72 3.49 -12.48 1.69
N GLU A 73 3.86 -12.91 0.48
CA GLU A 73 2.92 -13.31 -0.57
C GLU A 73 2.82 -14.84 -0.75
N THR A 74 1.59 -15.33 -0.93
CA THR A 74 1.27 -16.61 -1.55
C THR A 74 0.57 -16.36 -2.88
N ARG A 75 1.35 -16.41 -3.96
CA ARG A 75 0.81 -16.29 -5.31
C ARG A 75 0.17 -17.60 -5.75
N ASP A 76 -1.04 -17.51 -6.28
CA ASP A 76 -1.89 -18.62 -6.70
C ASP A 76 -1.29 -19.54 -7.77
N ILE A 77 -0.50 -18.99 -8.70
CA ILE A 77 0.20 -19.77 -9.73
C ILE A 77 1.64 -20.16 -9.34
N GLY A 78 1.99 -19.99 -8.06
CA GLY A 78 3.30 -20.31 -7.51
C GLY A 78 4.32 -19.17 -7.59
N GLY A 79 5.46 -19.42 -6.95
CA GLY A 79 6.55 -18.48 -6.79
C GLY A 79 7.45 -18.45 -8.03
N ASN A 80 8.27 -17.41 -8.12
CA ASN A 80 9.33 -17.30 -9.11
C ASN A 80 10.48 -16.43 -8.56
N ASP A 81 11.36 -15.95 -9.43
CA ASP A 81 12.46 -15.08 -9.03
C ASP A 81 11.98 -13.87 -8.21
N TYR A 82 10.78 -13.35 -8.55
CA TYR A 82 10.21 -12.16 -7.95
C TYR A 82 9.06 -12.42 -6.96
N HIS A 83 8.32 -13.53 -7.05
CA HIS A 83 7.11 -13.81 -6.24
C HIS A 83 7.29 -14.99 -5.27
N GLY A 84 6.61 -14.90 -4.12
CA GLY A 84 6.52 -16.00 -3.15
C GLY A 84 5.23 -16.80 -3.32
N ASP A 85 5.20 -17.99 -2.71
CA ASP A 85 4.11 -18.97 -2.77
C ASP A 85 3.74 -19.56 -1.40
N SER A 86 4.28 -18.99 -0.34
CA SER A 86 4.19 -19.54 1.01
C SER A 86 4.03 -18.47 2.09
N GLY A 87 3.84 -17.21 1.70
CA GLY A 87 3.55 -16.10 2.59
C GLY A 87 2.10 -16.07 3.11
N PRO A 88 1.81 -15.27 4.14
CA PRO A 88 0.48 -15.26 4.76
C PRO A 88 -0.62 -14.53 3.97
N VAL A 89 -0.31 -13.82 2.87
CA VAL A 89 -1.25 -12.98 2.11
C VAL A 89 -1.35 -13.42 0.65
#